data_AF-A0A0T7G812-F1
#
_entry.id   AF-A0A0T7G812-F1
#
_cell.length_a   1.000
_cell.length_b   1.000
_cell.length_c   1.000
_cell.angle_alpha   90.00
_cell.angle_beta   90.00
_cell.angle_gamma   90.00
#
_symmetry.space_group_name_H-M   'P 1'
#
loop_
_entity.id
_entity.type
_entity.pdbx_description
1 polymer ?
#
loop_
_entity_poly.entity_id
_entity_poly.type
_entity_poly.pdbx_seq_one_letter_code
_entity_poly.pdbx_strand_id
1 'polypeptide(L)'
;MTPAKMNEGPNKTVYTPACVNLYAGASGQSHTYGRSAPDGADPAVWKRVDDHPCFSEDAHSYFARMHVAVAPACNIQCNYCNRKYDCANESRPGVTSERLNPDQALRKVMTVASALPQLSVLGIAGPGDACYDWNRTKTTLELVAKEIPDIKFCVSTNGLALPDHVEELAELNVDHVTITINMVDPNVGAKIYPWIFFKDRRLTGIEAASTLHERQMLGLEMLTERGILTKINSILIPGVNDEHLIEVNRSVRDRGAFIHNVTPLISDHSHGTYYGLTGQRGPTALELSLLQDRIKGRGTLMRHCRQCRADAVGLLGVDLAREFTTGELPLAPAYDPAKRLAYREFVERARCERLASRKEALKVVRSVVSDRSLLVAVTTKGGGRINEHFGHGSEFQIYEVSPSGISRAGHRKVEQFCLGGWCDNAAFNSTVVALNGVDLLLCAKIGDTPKKRLADAGVRATEAYAYDYIEAAIGAFYAAEFENKTAVAKSHLANMTRSLKWPSRS
;
A
#
# COMPACT_ATOMS: atom_id res chain seq x y z
N MET A 1 -6.82 25.66 64.87
CA MET A 1 -7.48 24.61 64.07
C MET A 1 -6.61 24.34 62.86
N THR A 2 -6.05 23.15 62.82
CA THR A 2 -5.07 22.62 61.87
C THR A 2 -5.70 22.48 60.47
N PRO A 3 -5.04 22.92 59.38
CA PRO A 3 -5.47 22.56 58.03
C PRO A 3 -4.97 21.14 57.71
N ALA A 4 -5.90 20.31 57.22
CA ALA A 4 -5.66 18.93 56.86
C ALA A 4 -4.77 18.81 55.61
N LYS A 5 -3.77 17.94 55.69
CA LYS A 5 -2.92 17.49 54.58
C LYS A 5 -3.77 16.73 53.54
N MET A 6 -3.72 17.15 52.27
CA MET A 6 -4.12 16.31 51.15
C MET A 6 -2.89 15.53 50.66
N ASN A 7 -3.06 14.21 50.54
CA ASN A 7 -2.06 13.25 50.11
C ASN A 7 -1.57 13.51 48.68
N GLU A 8 -0.26 13.60 48.52
CA GLU A 8 0.43 13.45 47.23
C GLU A 8 0.36 11.99 46.78
N GLY A 9 -0.28 11.74 45.63
CA GLY A 9 -0.27 10.44 44.95
C GLY A 9 1.06 10.20 44.22
N PRO A 10 1.41 8.94 43.91
CA PRO A 10 2.73 8.59 43.45
C PRO A 10 3.00 9.13 42.05
N ASN A 11 4.19 9.71 41.94
CA ASN A 11 4.86 10.22 40.75
C ASN A 11 4.67 9.27 39.55
N LYS A 12 3.76 9.60 38.63
CA LYS A 12 3.69 8.96 37.31
C LYS A 12 4.87 9.49 36.50
N THR A 13 5.99 8.78 36.55
CA THR A 13 7.03 8.88 35.52
C THR A 13 6.40 8.51 34.18
N VAL A 14 5.99 9.53 33.42
CA VAL A 14 5.64 9.40 32.01
C VAL A 14 6.95 9.08 31.28
N TYR A 15 7.12 7.81 30.91
CA TYR A 15 8.20 7.39 30.04
C TYR A 15 7.96 8.03 28.67
N THR A 16 8.65 9.12 28.36
CA THR A 16 8.68 9.72 27.03
C THR A 16 9.67 8.93 26.17
N PRO A 17 9.23 8.27 25.08
CA PRO A 17 10.16 7.63 24.15
C PRO A 17 11.10 8.68 23.56
N ALA A 18 12.37 8.33 23.38
CA ALA A 18 13.45 9.22 22.91
C ALA A 18 13.23 9.91 21.54
N CYS A 19 12.13 9.63 20.84
CA CYS A 19 11.74 10.30 19.61
C CYS A 19 10.90 11.58 19.84
N VAL A 20 10.40 11.82 21.06
CA VAL A 20 9.49 12.96 21.37
C VAL A 20 10.26 14.24 21.75
N ASN A 21 11.57 14.17 22.02
CA ASN A 21 12.37 15.34 22.40
C ASN A 21 13.31 15.80 21.29
N LEU A 22 12.76 16.61 20.37
CA LEU A 22 13.50 17.60 19.58
C LEU A 22 12.63 18.87 19.37
N TYR A 23 11.87 19.33 20.37
CA TYR A 23 11.11 20.57 20.26
C TYR A 23 11.09 21.35 21.58
N ALA A 24 12.23 21.92 21.94
CA ALA A 24 12.30 23.03 22.88
C ALA A 24 13.37 24.01 22.40
N GLY A 25 12.96 24.98 21.57
CA GLY A 25 13.82 26.09 21.17
C GLY A 25 13.32 26.86 19.94
N ALA A 26 12.91 28.11 20.19
CA ALA A 26 12.74 29.22 19.24
C ALA A 26 11.47 29.27 18.35
N SER A 27 10.47 29.98 18.89
CA SER A 27 9.65 31.01 18.23
C SER A 27 9.28 30.84 16.75
N GLY A 28 7.99 30.56 16.53
CA GLY A 28 7.21 31.10 15.42
C GLY A 28 7.60 30.63 14.02
N GLN A 29 7.33 29.37 13.69
CA GLN A 29 7.22 28.88 12.32
C GLN A 29 6.46 27.55 12.29
N SER A 30 5.58 27.40 11.28
CA SER A 30 4.89 26.19 10.80
C SER A 30 5.18 24.88 11.54
N HIS A 31 4.15 24.32 12.20
CA HIS A 31 4.20 22.99 12.82
C HIS A 31 4.31 21.90 11.75
N THR A 32 5.53 21.49 11.41
CA THR A 32 5.76 20.37 10.50
C THR A 32 5.99 19.08 11.28
N TYR A 33 4.96 18.23 11.32
CA TYR A 33 5.06 16.85 11.81
C TYR A 33 5.72 15.98 10.71
N GLY A 34 6.85 15.35 11.01
CA GLY A 34 7.52 14.44 10.08
C GLY A 34 8.78 13.81 10.66
N ARG A 35 8.98 12.52 10.39
CA ARG A 35 10.17 11.76 10.79
C ARG A 35 11.35 12.05 9.86
N SER A 36 12.58 11.92 10.37
CA SER A 36 13.79 11.88 9.54
C SER A 36 13.77 10.68 8.59
N ALA A 37 14.17 10.92 7.34
CA ALA A 37 14.19 9.91 6.30
C ALA A 37 15.08 8.71 6.68
N PRO A 38 14.75 7.49 6.22
CA PRO A 38 15.65 6.33 6.31
C PRO A 38 17.01 6.62 5.67
N ASP A 39 18.07 5.92 6.10
CA ASP A 39 19.41 6.06 5.55
C ASP A 39 19.39 5.89 4.01
N GLY A 40 19.74 6.97 3.28
CA GLY A 40 19.78 7.02 1.82
C GLY A 40 18.50 7.55 1.13
N ALA A 41 17.44 7.88 1.86
CA ALA A 41 16.25 8.53 1.30
C ALA A 41 16.34 10.05 1.42
N ASP A 42 15.93 10.78 0.38
CA ASP A 42 15.84 12.24 0.42
C ASP A 42 14.77 12.68 1.44
N PRO A 43 15.11 13.49 2.46
CA PRO A 43 14.18 14.01 3.46
C PRO A 43 12.94 14.70 2.89
N ALA A 44 13.07 15.42 1.77
CA ALA A 44 11.95 16.12 1.14
C ALA A 44 10.96 15.14 0.49
N VAL A 45 11.47 14.12 -0.19
CA VAL A 45 10.67 13.04 -0.78
C VAL A 45 10.00 12.21 0.31
N TRP A 46 10.73 11.87 1.38
CA TRP A 46 10.21 11.06 2.48
C TRP A 46 8.98 11.69 3.12
N LYS A 47 9.01 13.00 3.39
CA LYS A 47 7.88 13.72 4.00
C LYS A 47 6.59 13.63 3.17
N ARG A 48 6.71 13.61 1.84
CA ARG A 48 5.56 13.45 0.93
C ARG A 48 5.02 12.03 0.98
N VAL A 49 5.90 11.03 1.02
CA VAL A 49 5.55 9.60 0.95
C VAL A 49 5.09 8.99 2.27
N ASP A 50 5.62 9.42 3.42
CA ASP A 50 5.54 8.68 4.69
C ASP A 50 4.10 8.41 5.17
N ASP A 51 3.17 9.32 4.85
CA ASP A 51 1.75 9.16 5.21
C ASP A 51 0.86 8.71 4.05
N HIS A 52 1.43 8.52 2.85
CA HIS A 52 0.64 8.19 1.67
C HIS A 52 0.44 6.67 1.55
N PRO A 53 -0.81 6.14 1.65
CA PRO A 53 -1.08 4.69 1.68
C PRO A 53 -0.56 3.93 0.45
N CYS A 54 -0.54 4.55 -0.72
CA CYS A 54 -0.02 3.94 -1.94
C CYS A 54 1.51 3.97 -2.07
N PHE A 55 2.21 4.92 -1.47
CA PHE A 55 3.66 5.11 -1.68
C PHE A 55 4.49 4.59 -0.51
N SER A 56 3.94 4.60 0.72
CA SER A 56 4.58 4.04 1.92
C SER A 56 3.92 2.72 2.32
N GLU A 57 4.75 1.69 2.50
CA GLU A 57 4.31 0.39 2.98
C GLU A 57 3.84 0.44 4.44
N ASP A 58 4.29 1.38 5.26
CA ASP A 58 3.78 1.50 6.63
C ASP A 58 2.48 2.33 6.68
N ALA A 59 2.35 3.33 5.80
CA ALA A 59 1.21 4.26 5.79
C ALA A 59 -0.14 3.58 5.62
N HIS A 60 -0.24 2.53 4.80
CA HIS A 60 -1.53 1.94 4.46
C HIS A 60 -2.30 1.33 5.64
N SER A 61 -1.61 1.03 6.74
CA SER A 61 -2.21 0.49 7.96
C SER A 61 -2.76 1.57 8.90
N TYR A 62 -2.31 2.81 8.76
CA TYR A 62 -2.67 3.92 9.66
C TYR A 62 -3.49 5.00 8.95
N PHE A 63 -3.34 5.13 7.63
CA PHE A 63 -3.88 6.25 6.89
C PHE A 63 -4.88 5.79 5.84
N ALA A 64 -6.03 6.47 5.83
CA ALA A 64 -7.07 6.28 4.85
C ALA A 64 -6.87 7.22 3.66
N ARG A 65 -7.43 6.80 2.54
CA ARG A 65 -7.55 7.60 1.32
C ARG A 65 -9.01 7.72 0.93
N MET A 66 -9.32 8.77 0.19
CA MET A 66 -10.62 8.97 -0.43
C MET A 66 -10.42 9.31 -1.88
N HIS A 67 -11.24 8.76 -2.77
CA HIS A 67 -11.35 9.26 -4.15
C HIS A 67 -12.71 9.94 -4.37
N VAL A 68 -12.71 11.02 -5.17
CA VAL A 68 -13.94 11.71 -5.59
C VAL A 68 -14.11 11.65 -7.10
N ALA A 69 -15.30 11.21 -7.52
CA ALA A 69 -15.66 11.00 -8.91
C ALA A 69 -16.14 12.29 -9.59
N VAL A 70 -15.22 13.26 -9.75
CA VAL A 70 -15.53 14.60 -10.29
C VAL A 70 -15.17 14.81 -11.75
N ALA A 71 -14.41 13.90 -12.36
CA ALA A 71 -13.86 14.04 -13.71
C ALA A 71 -14.47 13.02 -14.68
N PRO A 72 -15.73 13.17 -15.14
CA PRO A 72 -16.38 12.20 -16.03
C PRO A 72 -15.87 12.19 -17.48
N ALA A 73 -15.28 13.29 -17.97
CA ALA A 73 -14.83 13.38 -19.35
C ALA A 73 -13.47 12.69 -19.55
N CYS A 74 -13.24 12.07 -20.72
CA CYS A 74 -11.95 11.47 -21.09
C CYS A 74 -11.64 11.71 -22.57
N ASN A 75 -10.38 12.04 -22.84
CA ASN A 75 -9.83 12.40 -24.16
C ASN A 75 -9.20 11.24 -24.92
N ILE A 76 -9.12 10.03 -24.35
CA ILE A 76 -8.63 8.85 -25.07
C ILE A 76 -9.67 7.74 -25.03
N GLN A 77 -9.52 6.76 -25.91
CA GLN A 77 -10.20 5.48 -25.79
C GLN A 77 -9.15 4.38 -25.71
N CYS A 78 -9.23 3.57 -24.65
CA CYS A 78 -8.42 2.36 -24.51
C CYS A 78 -9.26 1.14 -24.92
N ASN A 79 -8.63 0.15 -25.55
CA ASN A 79 -9.31 -1.10 -25.92
C ASN A 79 -9.76 -1.95 -24.72
N TYR A 80 -9.17 -1.72 -23.54
CA TYR A 80 -9.57 -2.36 -22.28
C TYR A 80 -10.55 -1.52 -21.44
N CYS A 81 -11.09 -0.42 -21.98
CA CYS A 81 -11.98 0.48 -21.25
C CYS A 81 -13.38 0.50 -21.86
N ASN A 82 -14.40 0.64 -21.00
CA ASN A 82 -15.79 0.88 -21.40
C ASN A 82 -16.30 2.10 -20.62
N ARG A 83 -16.69 3.17 -21.35
CA ARG A 83 -17.08 4.48 -20.80
C ARG A 83 -18.37 4.46 -19.96
N LYS A 84 -19.08 3.33 -19.94
CA LYS A 84 -20.20 3.10 -19.00
C LYS A 84 -19.72 2.97 -17.55
N TYR A 85 -18.45 2.58 -17.36
CA TYR A 85 -17.83 2.34 -16.07
C TYR A 85 -16.74 3.38 -15.78
N ASP A 86 -16.26 3.39 -14.54
CA ASP A 86 -15.11 4.17 -14.11
C ASP A 86 -13.85 3.77 -14.89
N CYS A 87 -12.90 4.70 -14.95
CA CYS A 87 -11.64 4.53 -15.65
C CYS A 87 -10.90 3.26 -15.21
N ALA A 88 -10.73 2.33 -16.15
CA ALA A 88 -10.06 1.05 -15.92
C ALA A 88 -8.56 1.17 -15.57
N ASN A 89 -7.98 2.37 -15.71
CA ASN A 89 -6.57 2.63 -15.39
C ASN A 89 -6.29 2.67 -13.89
N GLU A 90 -7.26 3.13 -13.08
CA GLU A 90 -7.11 3.22 -11.63
C GLU A 90 -8.18 2.40 -10.89
N SER A 91 -9.32 2.12 -11.54
CA SER A 91 -10.43 1.31 -11.01
C SER A 91 -10.51 -0.07 -11.66
N ARG A 92 -11.14 -1.01 -10.96
CA ARG A 92 -11.49 -2.31 -11.54
C ARG A 92 -12.59 -2.10 -12.60
N PRO A 93 -12.56 -2.83 -13.74
CA PRO A 93 -13.63 -2.77 -14.73
C PRO A 93 -14.99 -3.12 -14.11
N GLY A 94 -16.07 -2.56 -14.68
CA GLY A 94 -17.44 -2.84 -14.23
C GLY A 94 -17.92 -2.00 -13.04
N VAL A 95 -17.07 -1.15 -12.46
CA VAL A 95 -17.44 -0.26 -11.35
C VAL A 95 -18.02 1.04 -11.89
N THR A 96 -19.13 1.51 -11.33
CA THR A 96 -19.70 2.84 -11.62
C THR A 96 -19.75 3.66 -10.35
N SER A 97 -19.09 4.81 -10.36
CA SER A 97 -19.19 5.81 -9.30
C SER A 97 -20.30 6.82 -9.58
N GLU A 98 -20.95 7.30 -8.51
CA GLU A 98 -21.86 8.45 -8.61
C GLU A 98 -21.06 9.70 -8.97
N ARG A 99 -21.47 10.40 -10.02
CA ARG A 99 -20.77 11.61 -10.51
C ARG A 99 -21.06 12.78 -9.58
N LEU A 100 -19.99 13.44 -9.13
CA LEU A 100 -20.08 14.58 -8.23
C LEU A 100 -19.69 15.87 -8.95
N ASN A 101 -20.37 16.96 -8.66
CA ASN A 101 -19.86 18.31 -8.92
C ASN A 101 -18.88 18.74 -7.79
N PRO A 102 -18.09 19.82 -7.99
CA PRO A 102 -17.11 20.25 -6.99
C PRO A 102 -17.69 20.49 -5.59
N ASP A 103 -18.86 21.12 -5.47
CA ASP A 103 -19.51 21.40 -4.17
C ASP A 103 -20.02 20.12 -3.48
N GLN A 104 -20.53 19.16 -4.25
CA GLN A 104 -20.91 17.83 -3.75
C GLN A 104 -19.69 17.05 -3.28
N ALA A 105 -18.59 17.11 -4.04
CA ALA A 105 -17.34 16.48 -3.66
C ALA A 105 -16.78 17.09 -2.37
N LEU A 106 -16.77 18.41 -2.23
CA LEU A 106 -16.37 19.09 -0.99
C LEU A 106 -17.20 18.60 0.19
N ARG A 107 -18.54 18.61 0.07
CA ARG A 107 -19.42 18.13 1.14
C ARG A 107 -19.11 16.69 1.54
N LYS A 108 -18.94 15.80 0.57
CA LYS A 108 -18.59 14.39 0.82
C LYS A 108 -17.24 14.28 1.54
N VAL A 109 -16.23 15.02 1.08
CA VAL A 109 -14.88 15.03 1.69
C VAL A 109 -14.97 15.49 3.14
N MET A 110 -15.71 16.56 3.41
CA MET A 110 -15.87 17.08 4.77
C MET A 110 -16.59 16.09 5.68
N THR A 111 -17.66 15.44 5.22
CA THR A 111 -18.35 14.38 5.99
C THR A 111 -17.41 13.22 6.32
N VAL A 112 -16.65 12.74 5.33
CA VAL A 112 -15.70 11.64 5.50
C VAL A 112 -14.58 12.05 6.44
N ALA A 113 -14.02 13.25 6.29
CA ALA A 113 -12.94 13.76 7.14
C ALA A 113 -13.37 13.90 8.61
N SER A 114 -14.63 14.27 8.86
CA SER A 114 -15.20 14.34 10.21
C SER A 114 -15.41 12.95 10.84
N ALA A 115 -15.77 11.95 10.04
CA ALA A 115 -15.99 10.59 10.50
C ALA A 115 -14.69 9.78 10.64
N LEU A 116 -13.70 10.06 9.79
CA LEU A 116 -12.44 9.33 9.67
C LEU A 116 -11.25 10.26 9.92
N PRO A 117 -10.81 10.43 11.18
CA PRO A 117 -9.62 11.23 11.52
C PRO A 117 -8.34 10.78 10.79
N GLN A 118 -8.30 9.50 10.40
CA GLN A 118 -7.21 8.84 9.70
C GLN A 118 -7.13 9.14 8.20
N LEU A 119 -8.08 9.86 7.61
CA LEU A 119 -7.99 10.29 6.21
C LEU A 119 -6.69 11.06 5.99
N SER A 120 -5.93 10.84 4.93
CA SER A 120 -4.64 11.52 4.71
C SER A 120 -4.51 12.06 3.29
N VAL A 121 -5.10 11.33 2.35
CA VAL A 121 -4.97 11.57 0.92
C VAL A 121 -6.36 11.70 0.31
N LEU A 122 -6.54 12.77 -0.47
CA LEU A 122 -7.67 12.91 -1.39
C LEU A 122 -7.16 12.72 -2.82
N GLY A 123 -7.77 11.78 -3.54
CA GLY A 123 -7.48 11.47 -4.93
C GLY A 123 -8.59 11.86 -5.90
N ILE A 124 -8.24 12.28 -7.10
CA ILE A 124 -9.15 12.38 -8.24
C ILE A 124 -8.70 11.37 -9.30
N ALA A 125 -9.51 10.33 -9.50
CA ALA A 125 -9.13 9.16 -10.29
C ALA A 125 -10.10 8.80 -11.43
N GLY A 126 -11.13 9.61 -11.67
CA GLY A 126 -12.12 9.36 -12.73
C GLY A 126 -13.48 9.97 -12.42
N PRO A 127 -14.57 9.49 -13.07
CA PRO A 127 -14.68 8.28 -13.91
C PRO A 127 -13.94 8.30 -15.26
N GLY A 128 -13.52 9.46 -15.76
CA GLY A 128 -12.77 9.69 -16.98
C GLY A 128 -11.29 9.99 -16.70
N ASP A 129 -10.80 11.16 -17.15
CA ASP A 129 -9.43 11.62 -16.94
C ASP A 129 -9.39 12.97 -16.22
N ALA A 130 -8.66 13.03 -15.10
CA ALA A 130 -8.63 14.21 -14.23
C ALA A 130 -7.95 15.43 -14.87
N CYS A 131 -6.91 15.22 -15.67
CA CYS A 131 -6.22 16.30 -16.37
C CYS A 131 -6.99 16.76 -17.61
N TYR A 132 -7.83 15.92 -18.20
CA TYR A 132 -8.71 16.37 -19.28
C TYR A 132 -9.91 17.18 -18.78
N ASP A 133 -10.55 16.74 -17.69
CA ASP A 133 -11.66 17.48 -17.05
C ASP A 133 -11.13 18.47 -16.01
N TRP A 134 -10.14 19.27 -16.42
CA TRP A 134 -9.29 20.03 -15.50
C TRP A 134 -10.06 21.06 -14.67
N ASN A 135 -11.01 21.80 -15.27
CA ASN A 135 -11.75 22.83 -14.55
C ASN A 135 -12.49 22.25 -13.33
N ARG A 136 -13.10 21.07 -13.45
CA ARG A 136 -13.78 20.40 -12.32
C ARG A 136 -12.77 19.87 -11.30
N THR A 137 -11.70 19.25 -11.78
CA THR A 137 -10.59 18.75 -10.95
C THR A 137 -9.98 19.87 -10.12
N LYS A 138 -9.52 20.94 -10.76
CA LYS A 138 -8.92 22.12 -10.13
C LYS A 138 -9.85 22.76 -9.11
N THR A 139 -11.09 23.06 -9.50
CA THR A 139 -12.07 23.67 -8.58
C THR A 139 -12.28 22.81 -7.33
N THR A 140 -12.36 21.48 -7.48
CA THR A 140 -12.52 20.56 -6.35
C THR A 140 -11.30 20.59 -5.43
N LEU A 141 -10.09 20.57 -5.99
CA LEU A 141 -8.85 20.64 -5.21
C LEU A 141 -8.73 21.96 -4.45
N GLU A 142 -9.02 23.09 -5.10
CA GLU A 142 -8.99 24.42 -4.49
C GLU A 142 -9.99 24.56 -3.34
N LEU A 143 -11.21 24.05 -3.51
CA LEU A 143 -12.23 24.06 -2.47
C LEU A 143 -11.80 23.25 -1.25
N VAL A 144 -11.27 22.04 -1.47
CA VAL A 144 -10.82 21.19 -0.36
C VAL A 144 -9.56 21.75 0.31
N ALA A 145 -8.62 22.33 -0.44
CA ALA A 145 -7.40 22.91 0.10
C ALA A 145 -7.67 24.04 1.10
N LYS A 146 -8.76 24.80 0.89
CA LYS A 146 -9.20 25.86 1.80
C LYS A 146 -9.72 25.31 3.13
N GLU A 147 -10.46 24.22 3.10
CA GLU A 147 -11.09 23.63 4.29
C GLU A 147 -10.18 22.67 5.05
N ILE A 148 -9.31 21.93 4.35
CA ILE A 148 -8.39 20.93 4.92
C ILE A 148 -6.97 21.15 4.37
N PRO A 149 -6.22 22.16 4.85
CA PRO A 149 -4.92 22.53 4.28
C PRO A 149 -3.81 21.47 4.44
N ASP A 150 -3.98 20.52 5.36
CA ASP A 150 -3.02 19.47 5.68
C ASP A 150 -3.26 18.14 4.94
N ILE A 151 -4.27 18.11 4.05
CA ILE A 151 -4.56 16.94 3.21
C ILE A 151 -3.59 16.86 2.03
N LYS A 152 -3.13 15.66 1.73
CA LYS A 152 -2.28 15.41 0.57
C LYS A 152 -3.16 15.15 -0.65
N PHE A 153 -2.88 15.80 -1.77
CA PHE A 153 -3.60 15.56 -3.02
C PHE A 153 -2.90 14.54 -3.90
N CYS A 154 -3.70 13.72 -4.59
CA CYS A 154 -3.25 12.80 -5.61
C CYS A 154 -4.14 12.94 -6.86
N VAL A 155 -3.54 12.91 -8.05
CA VAL A 155 -4.27 12.95 -9.32
C VAL A 155 -3.89 11.74 -10.17
N SER A 156 -4.87 11.08 -10.80
CA SER A 156 -4.62 10.04 -11.80
C SER A 156 -4.99 10.52 -13.19
N THR A 157 -4.10 10.29 -14.15
CA THR A 157 -4.28 10.69 -15.55
C THR A 157 -3.69 9.66 -16.52
N ASN A 158 -4.21 9.66 -17.74
CA ASN A 158 -3.62 9.01 -18.89
C ASN A 158 -2.41 9.79 -19.46
N GLY A 159 -2.19 11.03 -19.03
CA GLY A 159 -1.02 11.83 -19.39
C GLY A 159 -1.15 12.67 -20.66
N LEU A 160 -2.21 12.54 -21.47
CA LEU A 160 -2.36 13.31 -22.70
C LEU A 160 -2.49 14.83 -22.45
N ALA A 161 -3.26 15.22 -21.44
CA ALA A 161 -3.46 16.64 -21.07
C ALA A 161 -2.50 17.11 -19.96
N LEU A 162 -1.70 16.19 -19.40
CA LEU A 162 -0.89 16.46 -18.21
C LEU A 162 0.09 17.63 -18.36
N PRO A 163 0.92 17.72 -19.43
CA PRO A 163 1.89 18.80 -19.54
C PRO A 163 1.30 20.21 -19.48
N ASP A 164 0.01 20.38 -19.82
CA ASP A 164 -0.64 21.70 -19.81
C ASP A 164 -1.02 22.16 -18.39
N HIS A 165 -0.98 21.26 -17.40
CA HIS A 165 -1.47 21.48 -16.04
C HIS A 165 -0.42 21.22 -14.94
N VAL A 166 0.83 20.89 -15.29
CA VAL A 166 1.88 20.60 -14.30
C VAL A 166 2.16 21.78 -13.38
N GLU A 167 2.15 23.00 -13.92
CA GLU A 167 2.33 24.22 -13.15
C GLU A 167 1.25 24.39 -12.08
N GLU A 168 -0.01 24.26 -12.50
CA GLU A 168 -1.16 24.39 -11.61
C GLU A 168 -1.20 23.26 -10.56
N LEU A 169 -0.79 22.04 -10.93
CA LEU A 169 -0.63 20.93 -9.99
C LEU A 169 0.42 21.25 -8.91
N ALA A 170 1.54 21.87 -9.30
CA ALA A 170 2.57 22.28 -8.35
C ALA A 170 2.08 23.39 -7.41
N GLU A 171 1.34 24.38 -7.93
CA GLU A 171 0.74 25.47 -7.15
C GLU A 171 -0.28 24.96 -6.11
N LEU A 172 -1.04 23.91 -6.46
CA LEU A 172 -2.01 23.27 -5.57
C LEU A 172 -1.38 22.32 -4.54
N ASN A 173 -0.04 22.25 -4.47
CA ASN A 173 0.71 21.31 -3.63
C ASN A 173 0.27 19.85 -3.85
N VAL A 174 0.04 19.44 -5.10
CA VAL A 174 -0.21 18.02 -5.42
C VAL A 174 1.09 17.25 -5.25
N ASP A 175 1.14 16.39 -4.23
CA ASP A 175 2.34 15.62 -3.90
C ASP A 175 2.59 14.45 -4.87
N HIS A 176 1.51 13.83 -5.37
CA HIS A 176 1.58 12.59 -6.13
C HIS A 176 0.72 12.62 -7.40
N VAL A 177 1.29 12.19 -8.52
CA VAL A 177 0.57 12.02 -9.77
C VAL A 177 0.74 10.59 -10.27
N THR A 178 -0.38 9.93 -10.56
CA THR A 178 -0.38 8.64 -11.22
C THR A 178 -0.58 8.83 -12.72
N ILE A 179 0.36 8.34 -13.54
CA ILE A 179 0.27 8.37 -14.99
C ILE A 179 0.13 6.94 -15.51
N THR A 180 -0.83 6.70 -16.40
CA THR A 180 -0.93 5.39 -17.06
C THR A 180 -0.17 5.37 -18.38
N ILE A 181 0.93 4.62 -18.43
CA ILE A 181 1.81 4.53 -19.60
C ILE A 181 1.93 3.05 -19.97
N ASN A 182 1.30 2.64 -21.08
CA ASN A 182 1.32 1.23 -21.51
C ASN A 182 2.35 0.93 -22.60
N MET A 183 3.01 1.96 -23.13
CA MET A 183 3.90 1.84 -24.28
C MET A 183 4.88 3.02 -24.39
N VAL A 184 6.04 2.75 -24.98
CA VAL A 184 6.98 3.75 -25.50
C VAL A 184 7.20 3.64 -27.01
N ASP A 185 6.68 2.58 -27.63
CA ASP A 185 6.74 2.37 -29.07
C ASP A 185 5.33 2.64 -29.63
N PRO A 186 5.15 3.65 -30.49
CA PRO A 186 3.87 3.97 -31.10
C PRO A 186 3.21 2.80 -31.83
N ASN A 187 3.96 1.83 -32.35
CA ASN A 187 3.40 0.65 -33.01
C ASN A 187 2.64 -0.25 -32.01
N VAL A 188 3.15 -0.36 -30.78
CA VAL A 188 2.45 -1.04 -29.69
C VAL A 188 1.24 -0.19 -29.25
N GLY A 189 1.42 1.13 -29.12
CA GLY A 189 0.34 2.03 -28.74
C GLY A 189 -0.86 2.01 -29.69
N ALA A 190 -0.64 1.91 -31.00
CA ALA A 190 -1.71 1.84 -32.00
C ALA A 190 -2.61 0.60 -31.84
N LYS A 191 -2.11 -0.48 -31.22
CA LYS A 191 -2.89 -1.69 -30.89
C LYS A 191 -3.71 -1.54 -29.61
N ILE A 192 -3.36 -0.58 -28.74
CA ILE A 192 -3.98 -0.37 -27.43
C ILE A 192 -5.02 0.76 -27.47
N TYR A 193 -4.72 1.83 -28.21
CA TYR A 193 -5.51 3.05 -28.26
C TYR A 193 -6.10 3.26 -29.66
N PRO A 194 -7.39 2.96 -29.88
CA PRO A 194 -8.04 3.19 -31.17
C PRO A 194 -8.05 4.66 -31.59
N TRP A 195 -8.17 5.59 -30.64
CA TRP A 195 -8.14 7.02 -30.91
C TRP A 195 -7.80 7.85 -29.68
N ILE A 196 -7.29 9.05 -29.93
CA ILE A 196 -7.15 10.14 -28.95
C ILE A 196 -7.82 11.41 -29.47
N PHE A 197 -8.22 12.30 -28.58
CA PHE A 197 -8.76 13.62 -28.89
C PHE A 197 -7.77 14.68 -28.40
N PHE A 198 -7.12 15.36 -29.34
CA PHE A 198 -6.07 16.33 -29.05
C PHE A 198 -6.17 17.51 -30.01
N LYS A 199 -6.08 18.74 -29.48
CA LYS A 199 -6.21 20.00 -30.25
C LYS A 199 -7.43 20.00 -31.18
N ASP A 200 -8.60 19.70 -30.59
CA ASP A 200 -9.90 19.64 -31.27
C ASP A 200 -10.00 18.65 -32.44
N ARG A 201 -9.07 17.70 -32.52
CA ARG A 201 -9.02 16.67 -33.56
C ARG A 201 -8.97 15.28 -32.95
N ARG A 202 -9.68 14.35 -33.59
CA ARG A 202 -9.56 12.91 -33.29
C ARG A 202 -8.41 12.34 -34.13
N LEU A 203 -7.35 11.91 -33.46
CA LEU A 203 -6.22 11.23 -34.09
C LEU A 203 -6.39 9.71 -33.92
N THR A 204 -5.89 8.93 -34.88
CA THR A 204 -5.95 7.46 -34.86
C THR A 204 -4.61 6.84 -35.26
N GLY A 205 -4.46 5.53 -35.06
CA GLY A 205 -3.28 4.77 -35.50
C GLY A 205 -1.98 5.23 -34.84
N ILE A 206 -0.89 5.18 -35.61
CA ILE A 206 0.46 5.53 -35.13
C ILE A 206 0.53 7.02 -34.74
N GLU A 207 -0.12 7.92 -35.48
CA GLU A 207 -0.14 9.36 -35.14
C GLU A 207 -0.71 9.62 -33.73
N ALA A 208 -1.83 8.97 -33.40
CA ALA A 208 -2.40 9.02 -32.06
C ALA A 208 -1.46 8.49 -31.00
N ALA A 209 -0.85 7.33 -31.25
CA ALA A 209 0.08 6.72 -30.32
C ALA A 209 1.31 7.60 -30.09
N SER A 210 1.97 8.08 -31.15
CA SER A 210 3.13 8.98 -31.05
C SER A 210 2.81 10.23 -30.24
N THR A 211 1.69 10.89 -30.55
CA THR A 211 1.26 12.09 -29.82
C THR A 211 1.03 11.80 -28.33
N LEU A 212 0.38 10.67 -28.01
CA LEU A 212 0.16 10.27 -26.62
C LEU A 212 1.48 9.99 -25.89
N HIS A 213 2.40 9.27 -26.53
CA HIS A 213 3.71 8.97 -25.97
C HIS A 213 4.50 10.24 -25.66
N GLU A 214 4.64 11.14 -26.65
CA GLU A 214 5.39 12.40 -26.50
C GLU A 214 4.84 13.24 -25.34
N ARG A 215 3.52 13.35 -25.25
CA ARG A 215 2.82 14.09 -24.19
C ARG A 215 3.01 13.44 -22.81
N GLN A 216 2.93 12.11 -22.73
CA GLN A 216 3.17 11.38 -21.47
C GLN A 216 4.61 11.54 -20.98
N MET A 217 5.60 11.43 -21.87
CA MET A 217 7.02 11.58 -21.50
C MET A 217 7.33 13.00 -21.04
N LEU A 218 6.85 14.01 -21.79
CA LEU A 218 7.00 15.41 -21.42
C LEU A 218 6.37 15.69 -20.04
N GLY A 219 5.16 15.19 -19.79
CA GLY A 219 4.50 15.39 -18.50
C GLY A 219 5.24 14.74 -17.35
N LEU A 220 5.82 13.55 -17.56
CA LEU A 220 6.64 12.86 -16.57
C LEU A 220 7.93 13.63 -16.23
N GLU A 221 8.62 14.16 -17.25
CA GLU A 221 9.81 14.97 -17.07
C GLU A 221 9.50 16.26 -16.30
N MET A 222 8.46 16.99 -16.71
CA MET A 222 8.03 18.22 -16.05
C MET A 222 7.64 17.99 -14.58
N LEU A 223 6.94 16.89 -14.26
CA LEU A 223 6.62 16.55 -12.87
C LEU A 223 7.87 16.27 -12.05
N THR A 224 8.84 15.55 -12.64
CA THR A 224 10.12 15.24 -12.01
C THR A 224 10.92 16.51 -11.72
N GLU A 225 10.99 17.44 -12.66
CA GLU A 225 11.64 18.74 -12.50
C GLU A 225 11.02 19.57 -11.35
N ARG A 226 9.70 19.43 -11.13
CA ARG A 226 8.99 20.05 -10.00
C ARG A 226 9.02 19.24 -8.71
N GLY A 227 9.69 18.09 -8.71
CA GLY A 227 9.80 17.19 -7.56
C GLY A 227 8.48 16.51 -7.18
N ILE A 228 7.47 16.52 -8.06
CA ILE A 228 6.19 15.83 -7.82
C ILE A 228 6.42 14.33 -8.03
N LEU A 229 5.99 13.52 -7.06
CA LEU A 229 6.27 12.09 -7.08
C LEU A 229 5.33 11.36 -8.03
N THR A 230 5.89 10.60 -8.95
CA THR A 230 5.13 9.94 -10.00
C THR A 230 5.01 8.44 -9.78
N LYS A 231 3.77 7.95 -9.87
CA LYS A 231 3.43 6.52 -9.94
C LYS A 231 3.04 6.20 -11.38
N ILE A 232 3.76 5.30 -12.02
CA ILE A 232 3.40 4.82 -13.34
C ILE A 232 2.54 3.57 -13.18
N ASN A 233 1.34 3.58 -13.76
CA ASN A 233 0.54 2.37 -13.95
C ASN A 233 0.74 1.86 -15.37
N SER A 234 0.89 0.54 -15.50
CA SER A 234 0.86 -0.13 -16.80
C SER A 234 -0.01 -1.38 -16.73
N ILE A 235 -0.77 -1.62 -17.80
CA ILE A 235 -1.59 -2.81 -17.98
C ILE A 235 -0.79 -3.82 -18.81
N LEU A 236 -0.58 -5.01 -18.26
CA LEU A 236 0.03 -6.14 -18.96
C LEU A 236 -1.00 -6.81 -19.89
N ILE A 237 -0.76 -6.70 -21.20
CA ILE A 237 -1.59 -7.24 -22.27
C ILE A 237 -0.75 -8.29 -23.03
N PRO A 238 -1.02 -9.59 -22.82
CA PRO A 238 -0.30 -10.67 -23.49
C PRO A 238 -0.33 -10.56 -25.02
N GLY A 239 0.82 -10.73 -25.66
CA GLY A 239 1.00 -10.62 -27.11
C GLY A 239 0.94 -9.20 -27.68
N VAL A 240 0.77 -8.18 -26.84
CA VAL A 240 0.72 -6.77 -27.26
C VAL A 240 1.87 -5.97 -26.67
N ASN A 241 2.05 -5.97 -25.34
CA ASN A 241 3.08 -5.20 -24.66
C ASN A 241 3.83 -5.97 -23.56
N ASP A 242 3.62 -7.27 -23.46
CA ASP A 242 4.21 -8.15 -22.45
C ASP A 242 5.74 -8.12 -22.41
N GLU A 243 6.40 -8.19 -23.57
CA GLU A 243 7.85 -7.99 -23.66
C GLU A 243 8.24 -6.50 -23.60
N HIS A 244 7.38 -5.64 -24.14
CA HIS A 244 7.60 -4.20 -24.25
C HIS A 244 7.67 -3.48 -22.90
N LEU A 245 6.96 -3.98 -21.89
CA LEU A 245 6.89 -3.34 -20.57
C LEU A 245 8.25 -3.25 -19.85
N ILE A 246 9.25 -4.04 -20.28
CA ILE A 246 10.63 -3.91 -19.80
C ILE A 246 11.26 -2.61 -20.29
N GLU A 247 11.04 -2.28 -21.56
CA GLU A 247 11.49 -1.02 -22.16
C GLU A 247 10.71 0.17 -21.58
N VAL A 248 9.39 0.03 -21.44
CA VAL A 248 8.55 1.04 -20.76
C VAL A 248 9.10 1.32 -19.36
N ASN A 249 9.38 0.28 -18.58
CA ASN A 249 9.94 0.43 -17.24
C ASN A 249 11.30 1.16 -17.24
N ARG A 250 12.18 0.85 -18.20
CA ARG A 250 13.46 1.56 -18.34
C ARG A 250 13.22 3.03 -18.63
N SER A 251 12.45 3.33 -19.67
CA SER A 251 12.19 4.70 -20.13
C SER A 251 11.54 5.58 -19.07
N VAL A 252 10.56 5.07 -18.32
CA VAL A 252 9.90 5.90 -17.29
C VAL A 252 10.81 6.14 -16.09
N ARG A 253 11.67 5.17 -15.73
CA ARG A 253 12.64 5.33 -14.65
C ARG A 253 13.74 6.32 -14.99
N ASP A 254 14.28 6.25 -16.20
CA ASP A 254 15.30 7.18 -16.69
C ASP A 254 14.78 8.63 -16.67
N ARG A 255 13.46 8.81 -16.70
CA ARG A 255 12.74 10.09 -16.64
C ARG A 255 12.21 10.47 -15.25
N GLY A 256 12.59 9.74 -14.20
CA GLY A 256 12.29 10.11 -12.81
C GLY A 256 11.04 9.48 -12.20
N ALA A 257 10.46 8.44 -12.82
CA ALA A 257 9.36 7.70 -12.21
C ALA A 257 9.76 7.10 -10.84
N PHE A 258 9.01 7.44 -9.79
CA PHE A 258 9.30 6.97 -8.43
C PHE A 258 8.88 5.51 -8.22
N ILE A 259 7.67 5.16 -8.64
CA ILE A 259 7.11 3.81 -8.54
C ILE A 259 6.55 3.40 -9.90
N HIS A 260 6.75 2.13 -10.27
CA HIS A 260 6.08 1.51 -11.41
C HIS A 260 5.23 0.33 -10.92
N ASN A 261 3.92 0.41 -11.20
CA ASN A 261 2.89 -0.54 -10.83
C ASN A 261 2.33 -1.23 -12.10
N VAL A 262 2.77 -2.46 -12.35
CA VAL A 262 2.26 -3.28 -13.45
C VAL A 262 1.09 -4.13 -12.97
N THR A 263 -0.06 -3.98 -13.61
CA THR A 263 -1.31 -4.67 -13.28
C THR A 263 -1.79 -5.53 -14.43
N PRO A 264 -2.50 -6.65 -14.16
CA PRO A 264 -2.96 -7.53 -15.22
C PRO A 264 -4.14 -6.94 -16.00
N LEU A 265 -4.20 -7.20 -17.31
CA LEU A 265 -5.41 -6.97 -18.09
C LEU A 265 -6.58 -7.80 -17.53
N ILE A 266 -7.70 -7.13 -17.29
CA ILE A 266 -8.99 -7.75 -16.98
C ILE A 266 -9.87 -7.64 -18.23
N SER A 267 -10.08 -8.77 -18.90
CA SER A 267 -10.77 -8.85 -20.20
C SER A 267 -11.95 -9.81 -20.20
N ASP A 268 -12.62 -9.97 -19.06
CA ASP A 268 -13.88 -10.72 -19.01
C ASP A 268 -14.93 -10.09 -19.95
N HIS A 269 -15.62 -10.94 -20.72
CA HIS A 269 -16.61 -10.53 -21.72
C HIS A 269 -17.75 -9.69 -21.10
N SER A 270 -18.12 -9.96 -19.84
CA SER A 270 -19.18 -9.23 -19.12
C SER A 270 -18.92 -7.73 -18.96
N HIS A 271 -17.66 -7.30 -19.01
CA HIS A 271 -17.30 -5.88 -18.92
C HIS A 271 -17.54 -5.11 -20.22
N GLY A 272 -17.79 -5.80 -21.34
CA GLY A 272 -18.11 -5.18 -22.63
C GLY A 272 -17.00 -4.26 -23.19
N THR A 273 -15.75 -4.50 -22.82
CA THR A 273 -14.58 -3.80 -23.38
C THR A 273 -14.25 -4.39 -24.76
N TYR A 274 -13.56 -3.65 -25.63
CA TYR A 274 -13.17 -4.19 -26.94
C TYR A 274 -12.37 -5.50 -26.79
N TYR A 275 -11.38 -5.52 -25.89
CA TYR A 275 -10.62 -6.73 -25.60
C TYR A 275 -11.46 -7.87 -25.01
N GLY A 276 -12.45 -7.58 -24.15
CA GLY A 276 -13.34 -8.62 -23.65
C GLY A 276 -14.28 -9.19 -24.72
N LEU A 277 -14.77 -8.34 -25.64
CA LEU A 277 -15.65 -8.74 -26.73
C LEU A 277 -14.90 -9.48 -27.86
N THR A 278 -13.61 -9.20 -28.05
CA THR A 278 -12.77 -9.82 -29.08
C THR A 278 -11.98 -11.04 -28.60
N GLY A 279 -12.12 -11.40 -27.31
CA GLY A 279 -11.48 -12.60 -26.74
C GLY A 279 -9.98 -12.44 -26.44
N GLN A 280 -9.47 -11.21 -26.32
CA GLN A 280 -8.10 -10.98 -25.85
C GLN A 280 -7.96 -11.53 -24.43
N ARG A 281 -7.05 -12.47 -24.21
CA ARG A 281 -6.82 -13.04 -22.88
C ARG A 281 -6.09 -12.08 -21.95
N GLY A 282 -6.36 -12.18 -20.65
CA GLY A 282 -5.53 -11.60 -19.59
C GLY A 282 -4.28 -12.45 -19.32
N PRO A 283 -3.25 -11.87 -18.68
CA PRO A 283 -2.04 -12.61 -18.28
C PRO A 283 -2.35 -13.58 -17.14
N THR A 284 -1.59 -14.67 -17.08
CA THR A 284 -1.58 -15.57 -15.92
C THR A 284 -0.83 -14.94 -14.75
N ALA A 285 -1.07 -15.43 -13.53
CA ALA A 285 -0.34 -14.97 -12.35
C ALA A 285 1.18 -15.21 -12.47
N LEU A 286 1.59 -16.31 -13.13
CA LEU A 286 2.99 -16.62 -13.38
C LEU A 286 3.63 -15.61 -14.34
N GLU A 287 2.97 -15.29 -15.45
CA GLU A 287 3.45 -14.30 -16.42
C GLU A 287 3.64 -12.92 -15.78
N LEU A 288 2.67 -12.49 -14.97
CA LEU A 288 2.76 -11.23 -14.22
C LEU A 288 3.94 -11.25 -13.25
N SER A 289 4.11 -12.32 -12.47
CA SER A 289 5.22 -12.44 -11.51
C SER A 289 6.59 -12.42 -12.20
N LEU A 290 6.73 -13.18 -13.29
CA LEU A 290 7.98 -13.23 -14.07
C LEU A 290 8.34 -11.86 -14.64
N LEU A 291 7.36 -11.13 -15.17
CA LEU A 291 7.59 -9.77 -15.66
C LEU A 291 7.99 -8.83 -14.52
N GLN A 292 7.26 -8.88 -13.40
CA GLN A 292 7.57 -8.06 -12.22
C GLN A 292 8.99 -8.33 -11.70
N ASP A 293 9.44 -9.59 -11.69
CA ASP A 293 10.79 -9.98 -11.29
C ASP A 293 11.85 -9.49 -12.30
N ARG A 294 11.58 -9.53 -13.62
CA ARG A 294 12.46 -8.96 -14.66
C ARG A 294 12.60 -7.44 -14.56
N ILE A 295 11.54 -6.76 -14.13
CA ILE A 295 11.49 -5.30 -13.97
C ILE A 295 12.11 -4.82 -12.65
N LYS A 296 12.30 -5.73 -11.70
CA LYS A 296 12.67 -5.49 -10.29
C LYS A 296 14.09 -4.93 -10.06
N GLY A 297 14.83 -4.51 -11.09
CA GLY A 297 16.11 -3.77 -10.91
C GLY A 297 15.95 -2.55 -9.99
N ARG A 298 17.05 -1.87 -9.60
CA ARG A 298 17.26 -0.77 -8.59
C ARG A 298 16.13 0.21 -8.15
N GLY A 299 14.85 -0.14 -8.15
CA GLY A 299 13.72 0.76 -7.87
C GLY A 299 12.57 0.04 -7.16
N THR A 300 11.68 0.83 -6.55
CA THR A 300 10.63 0.38 -5.64
C THR A 300 9.40 -0.10 -6.44
N LEU A 301 9.29 -1.40 -6.68
CA LEU A 301 8.07 -1.99 -7.26
C LEU A 301 6.96 -1.98 -6.19
N MET A 302 5.79 -1.40 -6.48
CA MET A 302 4.65 -1.42 -5.57
C MET A 302 4.01 -2.82 -5.54
N ARG A 303 4.02 -3.48 -4.38
CA ARG A 303 3.49 -4.84 -4.19
C ARG A 303 2.17 -4.89 -3.43
N HIS A 304 1.77 -3.79 -2.80
CA HIS A 304 0.58 -3.69 -1.94
C HIS A 304 -0.64 -3.07 -2.65
N CYS A 305 -0.55 -2.79 -3.96
CA CYS A 305 -1.66 -2.21 -4.73
C CYS A 305 -2.89 -3.14 -4.74
N ARG A 306 -4.06 -2.58 -4.44
CA ARG A 306 -5.36 -3.30 -4.41
C ARG A 306 -6.30 -2.97 -5.57
N GLN A 307 -5.88 -2.10 -6.51
CA GLN A 307 -6.72 -1.53 -7.58
C GLN A 307 -8.00 -0.92 -6.99
N CYS A 308 -7.87 0.28 -6.42
CA CYS A 308 -8.95 1.01 -5.74
C CYS A 308 -10.05 1.43 -6.69
N ARG A 309 -11.28 1.61 -6.21
CA ARG A 309 -12.33 2.26 -6.98
C ARG A 309 -12.12 3.77 -7.11
N ALA A 310 -12.77 4.42 -8.07
CA ALA A 310 -12.74 5.88 -8.25
C ALA A 310 -13.53 6.65 -7.17
N ASP A 311 -14.28 5.94 -6.32
CA ASP A 311 -15.03 6.46 -5.17
C ASP A 311 -14.60 5.80 -3.84
N ALA A 312 -13.46 5.11 -3.82
CA ALA A 312 -13.00 4.37 -2.65
C ALA A 312 -12.82 5.29 -1.43
N VAL A 313 -13.28 4.84 -0.26
CA VAL A 313 -13.12 5.56 1.02
C VAL A 313 -12.57 4.61 2.07
N GLY A 314 -11.47 4.96 2.73
CA GLY A 314 -10.96 4.20 3.88
C GLY A 314 -9.52 3.70 3.72
N LEU A 315 -9.16 2.70 4.52
CA LEU A 315 -7.83 2.07 4.52
C LEU A 315 -7.68 1.14 3.31
N LEU A 316 -6.43 0.79 2.94
CA LEU A 316 -6.21 -0.22 1.91
C LEU A 316 -6.81 -1.56 2.33
N GLY A 317 -7.80 -2.05 1.59
CA GLY A 317 -8.47 -3.32 1.85
C GLY A 317 -9.77 -3.21 2.66
N VAL A 318 -10.09 -2.02 3.19
CA VAL A 318 -11.36 -1.73 3.87
C VAL A 318 -12.03 -0.54 3.18
N ASP A 319 -13.02 -0.82 2.33
CA ASP A 319 -13.75 0.19 1.57
C ASP A 319 -15.09 0.52 2.25
N LEU A 320 -15.21 1.74 2.73
CA LEU A 320 -16.36 2.31 3.43
C LEU A 320 -17.22 3.19 2.51
N ALA A 321 -16.97 3.21 1.20
CA ALA A 321 -17.66 4.11 0.26
C ALA A 321 -19.19 4.04 0.34
N ARG A 322 -19.75 2.86 0.68
CA ARG A 322 -21.20 2.64 0.84
C ARG A 322 -21.81 3.34 2.05
N GLU A 323 -21.01 3.67 3.06
CA GLU A 323 -21.48 4.41 4.25
C GLU A 323 -21.60 5.91 3.99
N PHE A 324 -21.11 6.40 2.84
CA PHE A 324 -21.05 7.81 2.49
C PHE A 324 -21.70 8.08 1.13
N THR A 325 -22.96 7.69 0.97
CA THR A 325 -23.74 7.96 -0.25
C THR A 325 -24.27 9.40 -0.25
N THR A 326 -24.39 10.01 -1.44
CA THR A 326 -24.69 11.45 -1.57
C THR A 326 -26.04 11.85 -0.99
N GLY A 327 -27.01 10.93 -0.98
CA GLY A 327 -28.35 11.16 -0.42
C GLY A 327 -28.39 11.25 1.11
N GLU A 328 -27.37 10.75 1.80
CA GLU A 328 -27.30 10.68 3.27
C GLU A 328 -26.31 11.72 3.84
N LEU A 329 -25.68 12.52 2.99
CA LEU A 329 -24.70 13.52 3.43
C LEU A 329 -25.39 14.72 4.10
N PRO A 330 -24.91 15.15 5.27
CA PRO A 330 -25.41 16.36 5.91
C PRO A 330 -25.12 17.59 5.04
N LEU A 331 -26.04 18.56 5.04
CA LEU A 331 -25.90 19.79 4.25
C LEU A 331 -24.69 20.64 4.69
N ALA A 332 -24.39 20.62 5.99
CA ALA A 332 -23.23 21.28 6.59
C ALA A 332 -22.55 20.31 7.57
N PRO A 333 -21.58 19.51 7.12
CA PRO A 333 -20.81 18.65 8.00
C PRO A 333 -19.99 19.49 8.99
N ALA A 334 -20.14 19.23 10.29
CA ALA A 334 -19.27 19.80 11.31
C ALA A 334 -17.90 19.14 11.21
N TYR A 335 -16.86 19.91 10.89
CA TYR A 335 -15.48 19.46 10.85
C TYR A 335 -14.71 19.97 12.06
N ASP A 336 -14.10 19.05 12.81
CA ASP A 336 -13.26 19.35 13.96
C ASP A 336 -11.81 18.94 13.67
N PRO A 337 -10.93 19.90 13.34
CA PRO A 337 -9.51 19.65 13.11
C PRO A 337 -8.79 19.00 14.31
N ALA A 338 -9.27 19.19 15.54
CA ALA A 338 -8.58 18.69 16.74
C ALA A 338 -8.54 17.16 16.80
N LYS A 339 -9.61 16.48 16.37
CA LYS A 339 -9.66 15.00 16.32
C LYS A 339 -8.61 14.43 15.39
N ARG A 340 -8.41 15.08 14.24
CA ARG A 340 -7.41 14.71 13.24
C ARG A 340 -5.99 14.90 13.78
N LEU A 341 -5.73 16.02 14.45
CA LEU A 341 -4.44 16.29 15.07
C LEU A 341 -4.11 15.25 16.15
N ALA A 342 -5.07 14.96 17.04
CA ALA A 342 -4.91 13.95 18.08
C ALA A 342 -4.65 12.54 17.50
N TYR A 343 -5.30 12.20 16.38
CA TYR A 343 -5.04 10.94 15.69
C TYR A 343 -3.62 10.88 15.12
N ARG A 344 -3.14 11.95 14.48
CA ARG A 344 -1.75 12.03 13.98
C ARG A 344 -0.73 11.87 15.11
N GLU A 345 -0.95 12.51 16.26
CA GLU A 345 -0.09 12.33 17.45
C GLU A 345 -0.10 10.90 18.00
N PHE A 346 -1.25 10.21 17.93
CA PHE A 346 -1.33 8.79 18.27
C PHE A 346 -0.53 7.93 17.29
N VAL A 347 -0.68 8.15 15.99
CA VAL A 347 0.06 7.41 14.94
C VAL A 347 1.56 7.60 15.09
N GLU A 348 2.04 8.82 15.33
CA GLU A 348 3.46 9.09 15.51
C GLU A 348 4.04 8.39 16.75
N ARG A 349 3.31 8.36 17.87
CA ARG A 349 3.70 7.57 19.04
C ARG A 349 3.77 6.08 18.72
N ALA A 350 2.73 5.54 18.09
CA ALA A 350 2.67 4.12 17.71
C ALA A 350 3.80 3.71 16.75
N ARG A 351 4.14 4.58 15.79
CA ARG A 351 5.28 4.40 14.87
C ARG A 351 6.60 4.40 15.62
N CYS A 352 6.82 5.35 16.53
CA CYS A 352 8.04 5.42 17.33
C CYS A 352 8.25 4.16 18.17
N GLU A 353 7.20 3.68 18.84
CA GLU A 353 7.22 2.43 19.60
C GLU A 353 7.56 1.23 18.71
N ARG A 354 6.94 1.14 17.53
CA ARG A 354 7.24 0.06 16.57
C ARG A 354 8.68 0.10 16.09
N LEU A 355 9.23 1.27 15.79
CA LEU A 355 10.61 1.40 15.34
C LEU A 355 11.63 1.02 16.40
N ALA A 356 11.39 1.42 17.65
CA ALA A 356 12.20 1.00 18.78
C ALA A 356 12.15 -0.54 18.92
N SER A 357 10.94 -1.12 18.85
CA SER A 357 10.72 -2.56 18.89
C SER A 357 11.44 -3.30 17.74
N ARG A 358 11.36 -2.78 16.50
CA ARG A 358 12.05 -3.34 15.33
C ARG A 358 13.56 -3.26 15.46
N LYS A 359 14.12 -2.14 15.94
CA LYS A 359 15.56 -2.00 16.18
C LYS A 359 16.05 -3.04 17.17
N GLU A 360 15.28 -3.28 18.23
CA GLU A 360 15.63 -4.29 19.22
C GLU A 360 15.53 -5.71 18.66
N ALA A 361 14.46 -6.01 17.91
CA ALA A 361 14.30 -7.29 17.22
C ALA A 361 15.47 -7.58 16.25
N LEU A 362 15.92 -6.58 15.50
CA LEU A 362 17.06 -6.72 14.59
C LEU A 362 18.37 -7.01 15.32
N LYS A 363 18.59 -6.41 16.51
CA LYS A 363 19.75 -6.76 17.34
C LYS A 363 19.68 -8.20 17.81
N VAL A 364 18.51 -8.64 18.30
CA VAL A 364 18.27 -10.01 18.75
C VAL A 364 18.54 -11.01 17.61
N VAL A 365 18.01 -10.77 16.42
CA VAL A 365 18.23 -11.65 15.26
C VAL A 365 19.72 -11.68 14.87
N ARG A 366 20.41 -10.54 14.86
CA ARG A 366 21.85 -10.47 14.54
C ARG A 366 22.74 -11.13 15.59
N SER A 367 22.30 -11.25 16.83
CA SER A 367 23.05 -11.98 17.87
C SER A 367 22.93 -13.51 17.75
N VAL A 368 21.98 -14.01 16.97
CA VAL A 368 21.79 -15.45 16.75
C VAL A 368 22.81 -15.98 15.74
N VAL A 369 23.58 -16.98 16.13
CA VAL A 369 24.52 -17.68 15.23
C VAL A 369 23.78 -18.85 14.57
N SER A 370 23.25 -18.61 13.37
CA SER A 370 22.57 -19.61 12.53
C SER A 370 22.76 -19.25 11.06
N ASP A 371 22.66 -20.21 10.14
CA ASP A 371 22.64 -19.98 8.69
C ASP A 371 21.24 -20.22 8.09
N ARG A 372 20.24 -20.50 8.92
CA ARG A 372 18.89 -20.88 8.47
C ARG A 372 17.97 -19.66 8.39
N SER A 373 17.20 -19.57 7.31
CA SER A 373 16.06 -18.68 7.19
C SER A 373 14.76 -19.39 7.56
N LEU A 374 13.77 -18.61 8.03
CA LEU A 374 12.40 -19.07 8.24
C LEU A 374 11.43 -18.14 7.52
N LEU A 375 10.38 -18.71 6.95
CA LEU A 375 9.21 -18.00 6.46
C LEU A 375 8.13 -17.98 7.54
N VAL A 376 7.69 -16.78 7.90
CA VAL A 376 6.68 -16.54 8.94
C VAL A 376 5.46 -15.88 8.33
N ALA A 377 4.30 -16.52 8.44
CA ALA A 377 3.00 -15.93 8.15
C ALA A 377 2.43 -15.23 9.39
N VAL A 378 1.75 -14.11 9.19
CA VAL A 378 1.18 -13.30 10.27
C VAL A 378 -0.24 -12.87 9.92
N THR A 379 -1.16 -13.03 10.86
CA THR A 379 -2.51 -12.45 10.78
C THR A 379 -2.57 -11.11 11.50
N THR A 380 -3.02 -10.07 10.80
CA THR A 380 -3.04 -8.70 11.33
C THR A 380 -4.12 -7.86 10.67
N LYS A 381 -4.82 -7.09 11.49
CA LYS A 381 -5.71 -5.99 11.08
C LYS A 381 -4.97 -4.67 10.84
N GLY A 382 -3.63 -4.67 10.94
CA GLY A 382 -2.79 -3.48 10.84
C GLY A 382 -2.16 -3.06 12.16
N GLY A 383 -1.49 -1.91 12.14
CA GLY A 383 -0.76 -1.36 13.29
C GLY A 383 0.58 -2.03 13.60
N GLY A 384 1.06 -2.92 12.72
CA GLY A 384 2.31 -3.67 12.93
C GLY A 384 2.23 -4.71 14.06
N ARG A 385 1.02 -5.16 14.41
CA ARG A 385 0.77 -6.07 15.55
C ARG A 385 0.06 -7.35 15.13
N ILE A 386 0.25 -8.39 15.91
CA ILE A 386 -0.42 -9.70 15.73
C ILE A 386 -1.78 -9.65 16.44
N ASN A 387 -2.78 -9.02 15.80
CA ASN A 387 -4.07 -8.68 16.43
C ASN A 387 -5.29 -9.30 15.73
N GLU A 388 -5.08 -10.25 14.81
CA GLU A 388 -6.17 -10.91 14.10
C GLU A 388 -6.27 -12.40 14.43
N HIS A 389 -7.51 -12.86 14.59
CA HIS A 389 -7.84 -14.26 14.75
C HIS A 389 -7.67 -15.00 13.41
N PHE A 390 -7.06 -16.18 13.44
CA PHE A 390 -6.77 -16.97 12.25
C PHE A 390 -8.00 -17.18 11.34
N GLY A 391 -9.14 -17.55 11.93
CA GLY A 391 -10.42 -17.76 11.22
C GLY A 391 -11.01 -16.55 10.49
N HIS A 392 -10.65 -15.32 10.88
CA HIS A 392 -11.15 -14.11 10.24
C HIS A 392 -10.13 -13.50 9.28
N GLY A 393 -8.90 -14.02 9.27
CA GLY A 393 -7.86 -13.59 8.34
C GLY A 393 -8.29 -13.85 6.91
N SER A 394 -8.42 -12.78 6.13
CA SER A 394 -8.57 -12.83 4.66
C SER A 394 -7.21 -12.74 3.96
N GLU A 395 -6.15 -12.51 4.73
CA GLU A 395 -4.80 -12.37 4.23
C GLU A 395 -3.76 -12.69 5.30
N PHE A 396 -2.65 -13.30 4.86
CA PHE A 396 -1.46 -13.50 5.67
C PHE A 396 -0.32 -12.64 5.14
N GLN A 397 0.30 -11.84 6.00
CA GLN A 397 1.56 -11.17 5.68
C GLN A 397 2.71 -12.16 5.84
N ILE A 398 3.55 -12.30 4.81
CA ILE A 398 4.68 -13.23 4.82
C ILE A 398 5.96 -12.44 5.06
N TYR A 399 6.68 -12.83 6.11
CA TYR A 399 7.99 -12.33 6.48
C TYR A 399 9.03 -13.42 6.32
N GLU A 400 10.24 -13.03 5.97
CA GLU A 400 11.42 -13.87 6.02
C GLU A 400 12.31 -13.35 7.15
N VAL A 401 12.74 -14.25 8.02
CA VAL A 401 13.77 -13.97 9.03
C VAL A 401 15.00 -14.81 8.73
N SER A 402 16.15 -14.14 8.70
CA SER A 402 17.45 -14.76 8.50
C SER A 402 18.51 -13.99 9.31
N PRO A 403 19.77 -14.44 9.35
CA PRO A 403 20.84 -13.73 10.05
C PRO A 403 21.07 -12.31 9.51
N SER A 404 20.71 -12.07 8.24
CA SER A 404 20.79 -10.75 7.62
C SER A 404 19.72 -9.78 8.13
N GLY A 405 18.66 -10.29 8.76
CA GLY A 405 17.59 -9.51 9.39
C GLY A 405 16.19 -10.06 9.11
N ILE A 406 15.19 -9.21 9.36
CA ILE A 406 13.78 -9.49 9.10
C ILE A 406 13.35 -8.66 7.88
N SER A 407 12.85 -9.32 6.84
CA SER A 407 12.32 -8.69 5.63
C SER A 407 10.89 -9.18 5.37
N ARG A 408 10.08 -8.38 4.66
CA ARG A 408 8.75 -8.82 4.26
C ARG A 408 8.83 -9.41 2.85
N ALA A 409 8.50 -10.70 2.73
CA ALA A 409 8.54 -11.42 1.46
C ALA A 409 7.31 -11.15 0.59
N GLY A 410 6.14 -10.91 1.19
CA GLY A 410 4.90 -10.60 0.48
C GLY A 410 3.63 -10.75 1.30
N HIS A 411 2.52 -11.08 0.63
CA HIS A 411 1.24 -11.43 1.25
C HIS A 411 0.59 -12.60 0.51
N ARG A 412 -0.21 -13.41 1.20
CA ARG A 412 -0.97 -14.52 0.63
C ARG A 412 -2.44 -14.32 0.98
N LYS A 413 -3.28 -14.12 -0.05
CA LYS A 413 -4.73 -13.92 0.12
C LYS A 413 -5.42 -15.26 0.25
N VAL A 414 -6.39 -15.32 1.14
CA VAL A 414 -7.23 -16.50 1.36
C VAL A 414 -8.68 -16.08 1.51
N GLU A 415 -9.57 -17.02 1.25
CA GLU A 415 -10.98 -16.83 1.59
C GLU A 415 -11.16 -17.05 3.10
N GLN A 416 -12.04 -16.24 3.71
CA GLN A 416 -12.39 -16.43 5.11
C GLN A 416 -13.09 -17.77 5.26
N PHE A 417 -12.46 -18.70 5.98
CA PHE A 417 -13.04 -20.03 6.19
C PHE A 417 -14.00 -20.10 7.38
N CYS A 418 -13.99 -19.09 8.28
CA CYS A 418 -14.88 -19.02 9.42
C CYS A 418 -15.88 -17.88 9.25
N LEU A 419 -17.13 -18.24 8.95
CA LEU A 419 -18.27 -17.32 8.91
C LEU A 419 -19.22 -17.67 10.05
N GLY A 420 -19.00 -17.10 11.23
CA GLY A 420 -19.98 -17.17 12.32
C GLY A 420 -20.27 -18.57 12.88
N GLY A 421 -19.24 -19.44 12.97
CA GLY A 421 -19.36 -20.77 13.59
C GLY A 421 -19.46 -21.94 12.60
N TRP A 422 -19.58 -21.67 11.30
CA TRP A 422 -19.37 -22.67 10.24
C TRP A 422 -17.94 -22.56 9.70
N CYS A 423 -17.21 -23.67 9.77
CA CYS A 423 -15.88 -23.80 9.15
C CYS A 423 -16.04 -24.49 7.79
N ASP A 424 -15.84 -23.76 6.70
CA ASP A 424 -15.78 -24.36 5.37
C ASP A 424 -14.45 -25.09 5.19
N ASN A 425 -14.52 -26.41 5.00
CA ASN A 425 -13.36 -27.26 4.79
C ASN A 425 -12.64 -26.99 3.46
N ALA A 426 -13.34 -26.51 2.43
CA ALA A 426 -12.75 -26.16 1.14
C ALA A 426 -11.91 -24.88 1.25
N ALA A 427 -12.46 -23.84 1.87
CA ALA A 427 -11.73 -22.60 2.18
C ALA A 427 -10.56 -22.82 3.16
N PHE A 428 -10.68 -23.77 4.09
CA PHE A 428 -9.55 -24.15 4.93
C PHE A 428 -8.43 -24.84 4.13
N ASN A 429 -8.77 -25.76 3.23
CA ASN A 429 -7.79 -26.45 2.40
C ASN A 429 -7.04 -25.48 1.46
N SER A 430 -7.75 -24.50 0.89
CA SER A 430 -7.10 -23.45 0.11
C SER A 430 -6.14 -22.61 0.96
N THR A 431 -6.49 -22.36 2.23
CA THR A 431 -5.60 -21.69 3.20
C THR A 431 -4.35 -22.51 3.51
N VAL A 432 -4.47 -23.83 3.67
CA VAL A 432 -3.30 -24.72 3.89
C VAL A 432 -2.38 -24.71 2.67
N VAL A 433 -2.94 -24.79 1.46
CA VAL A 433 -2.18 -24.66 0.21
C VAL A 433 -1.51 -23.29 0.15
N ALA A 434 -2.24 -22.24 0.50
CA ALA A 434 -1.71 -20.89 0.56
C ALA A 434 -0.64 -20.73 1.63
N LEU A 435 -0.55 -21.55 2.68
CA LEU A 435 0.50 -21.48 3.69
C LEU A 435 1.63 -22.51 3.47
N ASN A 436 1.64 -23.21 2.34
CA ASN A 436 2.69 -24.17 2.03
C ASN A 436 4.08 -23.52 2.00
N GLY A 437 5.07 -24.16 2.62
CA GLY A 437 6.44 -23.66 2.77
C GLY A 437 6.60 -22.55 3.82
N VAL A 438 5.57 -22.25 4.60
CA VAL A 438 5.68 -21.36 5.77
C VAL A 438 6.05 -22.18 7.00
N ASP A 439 7.10 -21.81 7.71
CA ASP A 439 7.58 -22.52 8.90
C ASP A 439 6.76 -22.21 10.17
N LEU A 440 6.21 -20.99 10.23
CA LEU A 440 5.52 -20.46 11.40
C LEU A 440 4.35 -19.55 11.01
N LEU A 441 3.23 -19.70 11.70
CA LEU A 441 2.09 -18.81 11.67
C LEU A 441 1.90 -18.14 13.04
N LEU A 442 1.94 -16.81 13.05
CA LEU A 442 1.66 -15.97 14.21
C LEU A 442 0.24 -15.40 14.10
N CYS A 443 -0.58 -15.63 15.12
CA CYS A 443 -1.95 -15.13 15.16
C CYS A 443 -2.37 -14.74 16.57
N ALA A 444 -3.39 -13.88 16.69
CA ALA A 444 -3.89 -13.48 18.00
C ALA A 444 -4.62 -14.63 18.71
N LYS A 445 -5.24 -15.52 17.92
CA LYS A 445 -5.98 -16.69 18.38
C LYS A 445 -6.24 -17.68 17.25
N ILE A 446 -6.20 -18.98 17.54
CA ILE A 446 -6.50 -20.08 16.61
C ILE A 446 -7.23 -21.22 17.34
N GLY A 447 -8.21 -21.85 16.68
CA GLY A 447 -8.86 -23.04 17.24
C GLY A 447 -7.97 -24.28 17.22
N ASP A 448 -8.20 -25.23 18.13
CA ASP A 448 -7.40 -26.46 18.24
C ASP A 448 -7.42 -27.31 16.97
N THR A 449 -8.58 -27.42 16.31
CA THR A 449 -8.75 -28.19 15.07
C THR A 449 -7.94 -27.59 13.90
N PRO A 450 -8.07 -26.29 13.58
CA PRO A 450 -7.16 -25.59 12.67
C PRO A 450 -5.68 -25.77 12.98
N LYS A 451 -5.29 -25.64 14.26
CA LYS A 451 -3.91 -25.71 14.71
C LYS A 451 -3.28 -27.08 14.44
N LYS A 452 -4.01 -28.16 14.71
CA LYS A 452 -3.56 -29.53 14.41
C LYS A 452 -3.39 -29.75 12.91
N ARG A 453 -4.38 -29.36 12.10
CA ARG A 453 -4.32 -29.52 10.64
C ARG A 453 -3.18 -28.74 9.98
N LEU A 454 -2.85 -27.54 10.50
CA LEU A 454 -1.69 -26.79 10.03
C LEU A 454 -0.37 -27.50 10.41
N ALA A 455 -0.29 -28.05 11.61
CA ALA A 455 0.87 -28.82 12.04
C ALA A 455 1.09 -30.06 11.17
N ASP A 456 0.01 -30.76 10.78
CA ASP A 456 0.07 -31.89 9.85
C ASP A 456 0.57 -31.48 8.45
N ALA A 457 0.33 -30.23 8.05
CA ALA A 457 0.83 -29.62 6.82
C ALA A 457 2.24 -29.02 6.95
N GLY A 458 2.90 -29.18 8.11
CA GLY A 458 4.24 -28.66 8.38
C GLY A 458 4.30 -27.20 8.83
N VAL A 459 3.15 -26.54 9.04
CA VAL A 459 3.07 -25.13 9.46
C VAL A 459 2.81 -25.06 10.97
N ARG A 460 3.78 -24.56 11.75
CA ARG A 460 3.58 -24.38 13.20
C ARG A 460 2.76 -23.13 13.46
N ALA A 461 1.64 -23.23 14.17
CA ALA A 461 0.84 -22.07 14.55
C ALA A 461 0.93 -21.78 16.04
N THR A 462 1.10 -20.51 16.42
CA THR A 462 1.18 -20.08 17.83
C THR A 462 0.44 -18.78 18.12
N GLU A 463 -0.05 -18.69 19.36
CA GLU A 463 -0.70 -17.52 19.96
C GLU A 463 0.19 -16.84 21.01
N ALA A 464 1.39 -17.39 21.27
CA ALA A 464 2.26 -16.95 22.35
C ALA A 464 2.70 -15.48 22.24
N TYR A 465 2.60 -14.90 21.04
CA TYR A 465 2.96 -13.52 20.73
C TYR A 465 1.74 -12.69 20.32
N ALA A 466 0.55 -13.06 20.77
CA ALA A 466 -0.67 -12.30 20.50
C ALA A 466 -0.51 -10.86 21.00
N TYR A 467 -0.90 -9.90 20.16
CA TYR A 467 -0.82 -8.44 20.38
C TYR A 467 0.57 -7.81 20.39
N ASP A 468 1.64 -8.61 20.29
CA ASP A 468 3.00 -8.11 20.15
C ASP A 468 3.24 -7.46 18.78
N TYR A 469 4.30 -6.66 18.71
CA TYR A 469 4.82 -6.15 17.44
C TYR A 469 5.38 -7.31 16.60
N ILE A 470 5.04 -7.31 15.32
CA ILE A 470 5.32 -8.42 14.40
C ILE A 470 6.83 -8.73 14.35
N GLU A 471 7.67 -7.72 14.14
CA GLU A 471 9.12 -7.93 14.04
C GLU A 471 9.72 -8.41 15.35
N ALA A 472 9.24 -7.91 16.50
CA ALA A 472 9.70 -8.37 17.82
C ALA A 472 9.30 -9.82 18.10
N ALA A 473 8.07 -10.20 17.77
CA ALA A 473 7.60 -11.57 17.90
C ALA A 473 8.42 -12.53 17.02
N ILE A 474 8.67 -12.15 15.76
CA ILE A 474 9.51 -12.91 14.83
C ILE A 474 10.94 -13.03 15.38
N GLY A 475 11.53 -11.93 15.85
CA GLY A 475 12.89 -11.93 16.40
C GLY A 475 13.02 -12.79 17.66
N ALA A 476 12.07 -12.66 18.58
CA ALA A 476 12.02 -13.46 19.81
C ALA A 476 11.84 -14.95 19.51
N PHE A 477 10.98 -15.31 18.56
CA PHE A 477 10.81 -16.69 18.14
C PHE A 477 12.09 -17.24 17.48
N TYR A 478 12.70 -16.46 16.59
CA TYR A 478 13.93 -16.87 15.90
C TYR A 478 15.07 -17.12 16.91
N ALA A 479 15.25 -16.23 17.87
CA ALA A 479 16.22 -16.43 18.95
C ALA A 479 15.92 -17.70 19.77
N ALA A 480 14.67 -17.87 20.22
CA ALA A 480 14.28 -19.05 20.99
C ALA A 480 14.48 -20.37 20.22
N GLU A 481 14.22 -20.40 18.91
CA GLU A 481 14.37 -21.59 18.07
C GLU A 481 15.85 -22.01 17.93
N PHE A 482 16.76 -21.04 17.76
CA PHE A 482 18.15 -21.31 17.42
C PHE A 482 19.11 -21.28 18.63
N GLU A 483 18.80 -20.53 19.69
CA GLU A 483 19.53 -20.59 20.97
C GLU A 483 19.28 -21.93 21.69
N ASN A 484 18.03 -22.43 21.70
CA ASN A 484 17.72 -23.73 22.27
C ASN A 484 18.38 -24.88 21.48
N LYS A 485 18.50 -24.77 20.15
CA LYS A 485 19.20 -25.78 19.36
C LYS A 485 20.72 -25.75 19.54
N THR A 486 21.33 -24.59 19.77
CA THR A 486 22.77 -24.52 20.11
C THR A 486 23.05 -25.05 21.52
N ALA A 487 22.16 -24.83 22.49
CA ALA A 487 22.26 -25.43 23.82
C ALA A 487 22.12 -26.97 23.77
N VAL A 488 21.15 -27.49 23.01
CA VAL A 488 20.97 -28.93 22.81
C VAL A 488 22.13 -29.55 22.03
N ALA A 489 22.63 -28.90 20.97
CA ALA A 489 23.80 -29.35 20.21
C ALA A 489 25.09 -29.35 21.05
N LYS A 490 25.31 -28.33 21.89
CA LYS A 490 26.43 -28.30 22.86
C LYS A 490 26.31 -29.42 23.90
N SER A 491 25.11 -29.72 24.39
CA SER A 491 24.89 -30.83 25.32
C SER A 491 25.11 -32.20 24.67
N HIS A 492 24.77 -32.36 23.38
CA HIS A 492 25.02 -33.59 22.64
C HIS A 492 26.49 -33.78 22.30
N LEU A 493 27.21 -32.71 21.93
CA LEU A 493 28.67 -32.77 21.73
C LEU A 493 29.40 -33.09 23.04
N ALA A 494 29.00 -32.46 24.15
CA ALA A 494 29.59 -32.72 25.46
C ALA A 494 29.38 -34.18 25.92
N ASN A 495 28.21 -34.76 25.63
CA ASN A 495 27.92 -36.17 25.91
C ASN A 495 28.67 -37.14 24.97
N MET A 496 28.92 -36.78 23.71
CA MET A 496 29.77 -37.59 22.81
C MET A 496 31.24 -37.57 23.23
N THR A 497 31.79 -36.43 23.68
CA THR A 497 33.17 -36.36 24.20
C THR A 497 33.37 -37.14 25.51
N ARG A 498 32.31 -37.42 26.26
CA ARG A 498 32.38 -38.27 27.47
C ARG A 498 32.41 -39.77 27.17
N SER A 499 31.93 -40.19 25.99
CA SER A 499 31.87 -41.60 25.56
C SER A 499 33.12 -42.11 24.83
N LEU A 500 34.13 -41.25 24.63
CA LEU A 500 35.39 -41.56 23.91
C LEU A 500 36.63 -41.69 24.81
N LYS A 501 36.47 -41.79 26.13
CA LYS A 501 37.58 -42.20 27.02
C LYS A 501 37.66 -43.72 27.08
N TRP A 502 38.44 -44.30 26.18
CA TRP A 502 38.89 -45.69 26.25
C TRP A 502 39.80 -45.88 27.48
N PRO A 503 39.67 -46.96 28.28
CA PRO A 503 40.56 -47.18 29.40
C PRO A 503 41.96 -47.59 28.89
N SER A 504 42.97 -46.85 29.28
CA SER A 504 44.38 -47.17 29.08
C SER A 504 44.70 -48.52 29.71
N ARG A 505 45.13 -49.48 28.89
CA ARG A 505 45.68 -50.76 29.35
C ARG A 505 46.98 -50.52 30.12
N SER A 506 47.08 -51.16 31.29
CA SER A 506 48.34 -51.57 31.91
C SER A 506 48.73 -52.95 31.40
#